data_AF-A0A917U1Q6-F1
#
_entry.id   AF-A0A917U1Q6-F1
#
_cell.length_a   1.000
_cell.length_b   1.000
_cell.length_c   1.000
_cell.angle_alpha   90.00
_cell.angle_beta   90.00
_cell.angle_gamma   90.00
#
_symmetry.space_group_name_H-M   'P 1'
#
loop_
_entity.id
_entity.type
_entity.pdbx_description
1 polymer ?
#
loop_
_entity_poly.entity_id
_entity_poly.type
_entity_poly.pdbx_seq_one_letter_code
_entity_poly.pdbx_strand_id
1 'polypeptide(L)'
;MVKHWGWSANTCAPWSVSWGSAAIPTLAETARATYPATSPKVPVILDLRAAEAYANNRSETDTRRALDNAFDRFSDNRPEHGDPDWSYWINEAQAHAQAGYCYVKLEDWARARDHLRTALRLQADEYTREGALRNALLATTYVQQEQPELDRAIALGDQAVQTLTGQVTSARCIKHVRNLVDTLRPYRRTPAVRRFCQDARDLITT
;
A
#
# COMPACT_ATOMS: atom_id res chain seq x y z
N MET A 1 34.14 -15.84 -7.68
CA MET A 1 33.83 -16.07 -6.25
C MET A 1 32.48 -15.41 -5.98
N VAL A 2 31.40 -16.18 -6.16
CA VAL A 2 30.02 -15.70 -6.11
C VAL A 2 29.61 -15.59 -4.64
N LYS A 3 29.36 -14.37 -4.16
CA LYS A 3 28.79 -14.17 -2.82
C LYS A 3 27.31 -14.48 -2.89
N HIS A 4 26.94 -15.68 -2.44
CA HIS A 4 25.56 -16.03 -2.13
C HIS A 4 25.05 -15.12 -1.02
N TRP A 5 24.19 -14.17 -1.37
CA TRP A 5 23.38 -13.48 -0.38
C TRP A 5 22.10 -14.30 -0.18
N GLY A 6 22.08 -15.13 0.86
CA GLY A 6 20.88 -15.80 1.30
C GLY A 6 19.93 -14.80 1.96
N TRP A 7 18.94 -14.31 1.22
CA TRP A 7 17.84 -13.54 1.78
C TRP A 7 16.69 -14.50 2.10
N SER A 8 16.47 -14.72 3.40
CA SER A 8 15.28 -15.44 3.89
C SER A 8 14.02 -14.68 3.48
N ALA A 9 12.97 -15.41 3.10
CA ALA A 9 11.65 -14.88 2.72
C ALA A 9 10.96 -13.98 3.79
N ASN A 10 11.59 -13.82 4.97
CA ASN A 10 11.20 -12.91 6.04
C ASN A 10 11.92 -11.55 6.05
N THR A 11 12.72 -11.22 5.03
CA THR A 11 13.42 -9.94 4.95
C THR A 11 12.60 -8.90 4.20
N CYS A 12 12.30 -7.80 4.88
CA CYS A 12 11.70 -6.58 4.33
C CYS A 12 12.19 -6.29 2.91
N ALA A 13 11.28 -6.36 1.93
CA ALA A 13 11.49 -5.61 0.70
C ALA A 13 11.65 -4.12 1.09
N PRO A 14 12.67 -3.40 0.59
CA PRO A 14 12.99 -2.04 1.01
C PRO A 14 11.98 -1.04 0.42
N TRP A 15 10.73 -1.05 0.91
CA TRP A 15 9.67 -0.24 0.33
C TRP A 15 9.49 1.15 0.97
N SER A 16 10.31 1.52 1.96
CA SER A 16 10.33 2.89 2.47
C SER A 16 11.73 3.36 2.89
N VAL A 17 12.55 3.75 1.92
CA VAL A 17 13.51 4.81 2.17
C VAL A 17 12.78 6.11 1.86
N SER A 18 12.54 6.93 2.89
CA SER A 18 11.96 8.26 2.74
C SER A 18 13.00 9.18 2.09
N TRP A 19 13.04 9.23 0.77
CA TRP A 19 13.82 10.25 0.05
C TRP A 19 12.99 11.54 -0.05
N GLY A 20 13.65 12.70 0.04
CA GLY A 20 13.00 14.02 0.08
C GLY A 20 12.02 14.27 -1.09
N SER A 21 10.92 14.94 -0.78
CA SER A 21 9.69 15.07 -1.60
C SER A 21 9.85 15.72 -2.97
N ALA A 22 10.93 16.46 -3.24
CA ALA A 22 11.21 17.06 -4.55
C ALA A 22 12.17 16.23 -5.42
N ALA A 23 12.95 15.31 -4.82
CA ALA A 23 13.99 14.57 -5.54
C ALA A 23 13.46 13.30 -6.21
N ILE A 24 12.33 12.74 -5.75
CA ILE A 24 11.82 11.44 -6.26
C ILE A 24 11.22 11.53 -7.66
N PRO A 25 10.38 12.53 -8.03
CA PRO A 25 9.88 12.61 -9.40
C PRO A 25 11.03 12.68 -10.39
N THR A 26 12.01 13.55 -10.13
CA THR A 26 13.18 13.74 -10.98
C THR A 26 14.09 12.51 -11.01
N LEU A 27 14.32 11.82 -9.88
CA LEU A 27 15.12 10.59 -9.85
C LEU A 27 14.43 9.45 -10.59
N ALA A 28 13.11 9.29 -10.44
CA ALA A 28 12.34 8.26 -11.13
C ALA A 28 12.28 8.55 -12.64
N GLU A 29 12.05 9.81 -13.03
CA GLU A 29 12.09 10.27 -14.42
C GLU A 29 13.49 10.08 -15.04
N THR A 30 14.55 10.44 -14.30
CA THR A 30 15.95 10.23 -14.73
C THR A 30 16.28 8.75 -14.84
N ALA A 31 15.88 7.93 -13.87
CA ALA A 31 16.11 6.48 -13.91
C ALA A 31 15.40 5.84 -15.12
N ARG A 32 14.20 6.30 -15.49
CA ARG A 32 13.54 5.84 -16.73
C ARG A 32 14.32 6.20 -17.99
N ALA A 33 14.90 7.39 -18.04
CA ALA A 33 15.65 7.86 -19.20
C ALA A 33 16.96 7.07 -19.40
N THR A 34 17.54 6.54 -18.32
CA THR A 34 18.88 5.91 -18.35
C THR A 34 18.83 4.39 -18.25
N TYR A 35 17.72 3.77 -17.84
CA TYR A 35 17.63 2.32 -17.79
C TYR A 35 17.41 1.77 -19.20
N PRO A 36 18.27 0.88 -19.72
CA PRO A 36 18.01 0.22 -20.98
C PRO A 36 16.66 -0.51 -20.90
N ALA A 37 15.91 -0.49 -22.00
CA ALA A 37 14.52 -0.96 -22.15
C ALA A 37 14.33 -2.49 -21.97
N THR A 38 15.05 -3.09 -21.03
CA THR A 38 15.34 -4.53 -20.95
C THR A 38 14.48 -5.27 -19.91
N SER A 39 13.67 -4.58 -19.10
CA SER A 39 12.77 -5.22 -18.13
C SER A 39 11.41 -4.51 -18.03
N PRO A 40 10.28 -5.24 -18.13
CA PRO A 40 8.95 -4.66 -17.94
C PRO A 40 8.65 -4.25 -16.49
N LYS A 41 9.22 -4.93 -15.49
CA LYS A 41 8.95 -4.63 -14.06
C LYS A 41 9.63 -3.36 -13.55
N VAL A 42 10.80 -2.99 -14.07
CA VAL A 42 11.54 -1.82 -13.57
C VAL A 42 10.77 -0.51 -13.83
N PRO A 43 10.28 -0.22 -15.05
CA PRO A 43 9.48 0.97 -15.31
C PRO A 43 8.20 1.03 -14.45
N VAL A 44 7.52 -0.10 -14.25
CA VAL A 44 6.36 -0.20 -13.34
C VAL A 44 6.72 0.28 -11.93
N ILE A 45 7.83 -0.21 -11.37
CA ILE A 45 8.27 0.19 -10.02
C ILE A 45 8.53 1.70 -9.98
N LEU A 46 9.16 2.26 -11.02
CA LEU A 46 9.44 3.70 -11.10
C LEU A 46 8.16 4.55 -11.25
N ASP A 47 7.17 4.07 -12.02
CA ASP A 47 5.84 4.67 -12.15
C ASP A 47 5.10 4.69 -10.82
N LEU A 48 5.09 3.58 -10.10
CA LEU A 48 4.48 3.46 -8.78
C LEU A 48 5.15 4.36 -7.73
N ARG A 49 6.47 4.57 -7.80
CA ARG A 49 7.18 5.50 -6.90
C ARG A 49 6.92 6.97 -7.25
N ALA A 50 6.86 7.30 -8.53
CA ALA A 50 6.49 8.65 -8.97
C ALA A 50 5.05 8.98 -8.52
N ALA A 51 4.11 8.06 -8.72
CA ALA A 51 2.72 8.20 -8.28
C ALA A 51 2.61 8.53 -6.78
N GLU A 52 3.40 7.83 -5.94
CA GLU A 52 3.42 8.09 -4.50
C GLU A 52 3.97 9.48 -4.16
N ALA A 53 5.03 9.91 -4.86
CA ALA A 53 5.62 11.22 -4.68
C ALA A 53 4.63 12.34 -5.07
N TYR A 54 3.94 12.20 -6.20
CA TYR A 54 2.89 13.13 -6.61
C TYR A 54 1.73 13.13 -5.61
N ALA A 55 1.34 11.97 -5.06
CA ALA A 55 0.25 11.87 -4.10
C ALA A 55 0.61 12.55 -2.76
N ASN A 56 1.87 12.45 -2.33
CA ASN A 56 2.37 13.21 -1.17
C ASN A 56 2.26 14.72 -1.38
N ASN A 57 2.40 15.19 -2.62
CA ASN A 57 2.28 16.60 -3.00
C ASN A 57 0.84 16.99 -3.41
N ARG A 58 -0.14 16.10 -3.21
CA ARG A 58 -1.55 16.29 -3.59
C ARG A 58 -1.78 16.59 -5.09
N SER A 59 -0.87 16.18 -5.97
CA SER A 59 -1.06 16.31 -7.43
C SER A 59 -1.85 15.13 -7.99
N GLU A 60 -3.18 15.27 -8.04
CA GLU A 60 -4.08 14.20 -8.51
C GLU A 60 -3.80 13.79 -9.96
N THR A 61 -3.65 14.77 -10.86
CA THR A 61 -3.43 14.50 -12.30
C THR A 61 -2.13 13.74 -12.53
N ASP A 62 -1.04 14.11 -11.86
CA ASP A 62 0.25 13.45 -12.04
C ASP A 62 0.27 12.06 -11.38
N THR A 63 -0.36 11.92 -10.20
CA THR A 63 -0.54 10.61 -9.57
C THR A 63 -1.29 9.67 -10.50
N ARG A 64 -2.44 10.08 -11.03
CA ARG A 64 -3.24 9.25 -11.93
C ARG A 64 -2.45 8.86 -13.18
N ARG A 65 -1.82 9.84 -13.84
CA ARG A 65 -1.01 9.57 -15.04
C ARG A 65 0.10 8.55 -14.78
N ALA A 66 0.79 8.65 -13.64
CA ALA A 66 1.83 7.69 -13.27
C ALA A 66 1.26 6.31 -12.94
N LEU A 67 0.08 6.22 -12.31
CA LEU A 67 -0.59 4.94 -12.07
C LEU A 67 -1.07 4.30 -13.37
N ASP A 68 -1.70 5.05 -14.27
CA ASP A 68 -2.16 4.57 -15.59
C ASP A 68 -0.97 3.96 -16.36
N ASN A 69 0.15 4.69 -16.43
CA ASN A 69 1.39 4.18 -17.03
C ASN A 69 1.88 2.87 -16.39
N ALA A 70 1.79 2.72 -15.07
CA ALA A 70 2.18 1.47 -14.40
C ALA A 70 1.25 0.30 -14.79
N PHE A 71 -0.07 0.53 -14.86
CA PHE A 71 -1.04 -0.51 -15.19
C PHE A 71 -1.04 -0.90 -16.67
N ASP A 72 -0.83 0.05 -17.58
CA ASP A 72 -0.70 -0.24 -19.01
C ASP A 72 0.48 -1.19 -19.27
N ARG A 73 1.60 -0.99 -18.56
CA ARG A 73 2.79 -1.85 -18.66
C ARG A 73 2.59 -3.26 -18.11
N PHE A 74 1.62 -3.49 -17.23
CA PHE A 74 1.24 -4.86 -16.85
C PHE A 74 0.41 -5.55 -17.93
N SER A 75 -0.33 -4.78 -18.72
CA SER A 75 -1.22 -5.29 -19.77
C SER A 75 -0.46 -5.66 -21.05
N ASP A 76 0.71 -5.06 -21.26
CA ASP A 76 1.63 -5.41 -22.34
C ASP A 76 2.25 -6.80 -22.11
N ASN A 77 1.58 -7.80 -22.67
CA ASN A 77 2.01 -9.19 -22.68
C ASN A 77 3.25 -9.35 -23.54
N ARG A 78 4.43 -9.30 -22.90
CA ARG A 78 5.57 -10.23 -23.05
C ARG A 78 6.88 -9.50 -22.80
N PRO A 79 7.68 -9.89 -21.79
CA PRO A 79 9.05 -9.44 -21.69
C PRO A 79 9.79 -9.93 -22.95
N GLU A 80 10.32 -9.02 -23.76
CA GLU A 80 11.32 -9.40 -24.77
C GLU A 80 12.56 -9.98 -24.08
N HIS A 81 12.86 -9.53 -22.86
CA HIS A 81 13.97 -9.95 -22.00
C HIS A 81 13.52 -10.09 -20.53
N GLY A 82 14.21 -10.95 -19.77
CA GLY A 82 13.83 -11.31 -18.40
C GLY A 82 13.98 -10.18 -17.37
N ASP A 83 13.10 -10.18 -16.37
CA ASP A 83 13.15 -9.24 -15.26
C ASP A 83 14.35 -9.50 -14.32
N PRO A 84 14.96 -8.47 -13.72
CA PRO A 84 16.00 -8.67 -12.71
C PRO A 84 15.47 -9.44 -11.51
N ASP A 85 16.27 -10.35 -10.95
CA ASP A 85 15.87 -11.19 -9.81
C ASP A 85 15.29 -10.37 -8.66
N TRP A 86 15.88 -9.22 -8.34
CA TRP A 86 15.43 -8.35 -7.24
C TRP A 86 14.00 -7.82 -7.42
N SER A 87 13.44 -7.86 -8.63
CA SER A 87 12.07 -7.41 -8.94
C SER A 87 11.01 -8.50 -8.75
N TYR A 88 11.38 -9.66 -8.19
CA TYR A 88 10.45 -10.78 -7.96
C TYR A 88 9.18 -10.39 -7.19
N TRP A 89 9.27 -9.39 -6.30
CA TRP A 89 8.20 -8.96 -5.42
C TRP A 89 7.11 -8.13 -6.12
N ILE A 90 7.42 -7.45 -7.23
CA ILE A 90 6.41 -6.62 -7.91
C ILE A 90 5.52 -7.51 -8.77
N ASN A 91 4.22 -7.36 -8.55
CA ASN A 91 3.14 -8.03 -9.24
C ASN A 91 1.88 -7.12 -9.23
N GLU A 92 0.82 -7.58 -9.87
CA GLU A 92 -0.45 -6.85 -9.95
C GLU A 92 -1.04 -6.52 -8.57
N ALA A 93 -0.97 -7.46 -7.61
CA ALA A 93 -1.45 -7.22 -6.24
C ALA A 93 -0.71 -6.05 -5.56
N GLN A 94 0.61 -5.95 -5.74
CA GLN A 94 1.41 -4.84 -5.21
C GLN A 94 1.14 -3.53 -5.92
N ALA A 95 0.89 -3.55 -7.23
CA ALA A 95 0.53 -2.36 -7.99
C ALA A 95 -0.82 -1.79 -7.51
N HIS A 96 -1.84 -2.63 -7.35
CA HIS A 96 -3.11 -2.23 -6.76
C HIS A 96 -2.95 -1.73 -5.32
N ALA A 97 -2.12 -2.38 -4.49
CA ALA A 97 -1.90 -1.92 -3.12
C ALA A 97 -1.30 -0.50 -3.09
N GLN A 98 -0.34 -0.23 -3.97
CA GLN A 98 0.30 1.07 -4.08
C GLN A 98 -0.65 2.14 -4.64
N ALA A 99 -1.43 1.82 -5.66
CA ALA A 99 -2.46 2.70 -6.21
C ALA A 99 -3.49 3.08 -5.14
N GLY A 100 -4.00 2.09 -4.41
CA GLY A 100 -4.92 2.28 -3.29
C GLY A 100 -4.34 3.20 -2.22
N TYR A 101 -3.06 3.02 -1.88
CA TYR A 101 -2.37 3.89 -0.93
C TYR A 101 -2.21 5.34 -1.42
N CYS A 102 -1.93 5.54 -2.71
CA CYS A 102 -1.87 6.87 -3.32
C CYS A 102 -3.24 7.56 -3.25
N TYR A 103 -4.33 6.86 -3.58
CA TYR A 103 -5.67 7.41 -3.50
C TYR A 103 -6.14 7.69 -2.07
N VAL A 104 -5.73 6.89 -1.07
CA VAL A 104 -5.94 7.23 0.35
C VAL A 104 -5.28 8.57 0.70
N LYS A 105 -4.07 8.84 0.21
CA LYS A 105 -3.40 10.12 0.45
C LYS A 105 -4.06 11.28 -0.27
N LEU A 106 -4.70 11.03 -1.42
CA LEU A 106 -5.49 12.02 -2.15
C LEU A 106 -6.90 12.18 -1.61
N GLU A 107 -7.32 11.34 -0.66
CA GLU A 107 -8.68 11.29 -0.11
C GLU A 107 -9.75 10.92 -1.17
N ASP A 108 -9.33 10.27 -2.26
CA ASP A 108 -10.23 9.62 -3.21
C ASP A 108 -10.60 8.23 -2.69
N TRP A 109 -11.55 8.21 -1.76
CA TRP A 109 -11.93 7.01 -1.03
C TRP A 109 -12.53 5.91 -1.91
N ALA A 110 -13.19 6.28 -3.01
CA ALA A 110 -13.80 5.34 -3.94
C ALA A 110 -12.72 4.58 -4.72
N ARG A 111 -11.81 5.28 -5.40
CA ARG A 111 -10.71 4.63 -6.12
C ARG A 111 -9.78 3.88 -5.18
N ALA A 112 -9.49 4.46 -4.01
CA ALA A 112 -8.71 3.78 -2.98
C ALA A 112 -9.30 2.42 -2.62
N ARG A 113 -10.62 2.37 -2.37
CA ARG A 113 -11.33 1.15 -1.99
C ARG A 113 -11.25 0.10 -3.09
N ASP A 114 -11.48 0.47 -4.34
CA ASP A 114 -11.49 -0.49 -5.46
C ASP A 114 -10.11 -1.12 -5.66
N HIS A 115 -9.05 -0.31 -5.62
CA HIS A 115 -7.68 -0.82 -5.70
C HIS A 115 -7.32 -1.69 -4.48
N LEU A 116 -7.63 -1.26 -3.26
CA LEU A 116 -7.31 -2.04 -2.05
C LEU A 116 -8.05 -3.37 -1.97
N ARG A 117 -9.33 -3.41 -2.39
CA ARG A 117 -10.09 -4.68 -2.52
C ARG A 117 -9.44 -5.61 -3.53
N THR A 118 -9.03 -5.08 -4.67
CA THR A 118 -8.36 -5.88 -5.71
C THR A 118 -7.01 -6.40 -5.21
N ALA A 119 -6.24 -5.58 -4.53
CA ALA A 119 -4.95 -5.97 -3.94
C ALA A 119 -5.09 -7.11 -2.92
N LEU A 120 -6.09 -7.05 -2.04
CA LEU A 120 -6.36 -8.11 -1.07
C LEU A 120 -6.84 -9.40 -1.75
N ARG A 121 -7.71 -9.30 -2.77
CA ARG A 121 -8.18 -10.47 -3.52
C ARG A 121 -7.03 -11.20 -4.25
N LEU A 122 -6.04 -10.46 -4.74
CA LEU A 122 -4.88 -11.01 -5.45
C LEU A 122 -3.74 -11.44 -4.51
N GLN A 123 -3.85 -11.15 -3.21
CA GLN A 123 -2.83 -11.48 -2.23
C GLN A 123 -2.92 -12.95 -1.83
N ALA A 124 -1.78 -13.64 -1.83
CA ALA A 124 -1.72 -15.06 -1.49
C ALA A 124 -1.76 -15.34 0.02
N ASP A 125 -1.23 -14.43 0.84
CA ASP A 125 -1.18 -14.57 2.30
C ASP A 125 -1.67 -13.29 2.98
N GLU A 126 -2.80 -13.40 3.68
CA GLU A 126 -3.48 -12.29 4.36
C GLU A 126 -2.80 -11.87 5.67
N TYR A 127 -2.02 -12.77 6.31
CA TYR A 127 -1.44 -12.54 7.63
C TYR A 127 -0.02 -11.95 7.58
N THR A 128 0.22 -11.08 6.61
CA THR A 128 1.48 -10.34 6.48
C THR A 128 1.34 -8.92 7.03
N ARG A 129 2.47 -8.27 7.32
CA ARG A 129 2.50 -6.84 7.67
C ARG A 129 1.82 -5.99 6.60
N GLU A 130 2.08 -6.32 5.34
CA GLU A 130 1.49 -5.69 4.16
C GLU A 130 -0.03 -5.93 4.10
N GLY A 131 -0.50 -7.13 4.42
CA GLY A 131 -1.93 -7.44 4.57
C GLY A 131 -2.59 -6.59 5.65
N ALA A 132 -1.98 -6.51 6.84
CA ALA A 132 -2.47 -5.67 7.93
C ALA A 132 -2.56 -4.18 7.55
N LEU A 133 -1.55 -3.66 6.85
CA LEU A 133 -1.58 -2.29 6.32
C LEU A 133 -2.75 -2.09 5.34
N ARG A 134 -2.93 -3.00 4.38
CA ARG A 134 -4.00 -2.92 3.38
C ARG A 134 -5.39 -2.98 4.01
N ASN A 135 -5.57 -3.85 5.02
CA ASN A 135 -6.81 -3.94 5.79
C ASN A 135 -7.11 -2.64 6.53
N ALA A 136 -6.15 -2.05 7.23
CA ALA A 136 -6.35 -0.77 7.93
C ALA A 136 -6.68 0.39 6.97
N LEU A 137 -6.02 0.43 5.80
CA LEU A 137 -6.33 1.41 4.74
C LEU A 137 -7.74 1.19 4.19
N LEU A 138 -8.11 -0.05 3.84
CA LEU A 138 -9.41 -0.38 3.27
C LEU A 138 -10.54 -0.09 4.27
N ALA A 139 -10.35 -0.44 5.55
CA ALA A 139 -11.26 -0.10 6.63
C ALA A 139 -11.54 1.40 6.67
N THR A 140 -10.48 2.23 6.57
CA THR A 140 -10.61 3.69 6.54
C THR A 140 -11.50 4.15 5.38
N THR A 141 -11.34 3.56 4.19
CA THR A 141 -12.19 3.90 3.03
C THR A 141 -13.67 3.53 3.20
N TYR A 142 -14.01 2.56 4.05
CA TYR A 142 -15.40 2.21 4.36
C TYR A 142 -16.02 3.17 5.38
N VAL A 143 -15.23 3.77 6.27
CA VAL A 143 -15.71 4.78 7.21
C VAL A 143 -15.94 6.13 6.53
N GLN A 144 -15.11 6.48 5.55
CA GLN A 144 -15.12 7.79 4.87
C GLN A 144 -16.17 7.95 3.76
N GLN A 145 -17.00 6.94 3.54
CA GLN A 145 -18.09 7.04 2.57
C GLN A 145 -19.21 7.96 3.08
N GLU A 146 -20.05 8.45 2.17
CA GLU A 146 -21.27 9.20 2.54
C GLU A 146 -22.18 8.42 3.50
N GLN A 147 -22.28 7.10 3.28
CA GLN A 147 -22.95 6.16 4.17
C GLN A 147 -21.91 5.15 4.71
N PRO A 148 -21.37 5.37 5.92
CA PRO A 148 -20.31 4.54 6.47
C PRO A 148 -20.74 3.07 6.68
N GLU A 149 -19.95 2.15 6.13
CA GLU A 149 -20.13 0.71 6.35
C GLU A 149 -19.31 0.25 7.57
N LEU A 150 -19.76 0.63 8.77
CA LEU A 150 -18.98 0.46 10.02
C LEU A 150 -18.63 -1.00 10.33
N ASP A 151 -19.54 -1.95 10.06
CA ASP A 151 -19.30 -3.37 10.33
C ASP A 151 -18.15 -3.92 9.47
N ARG A 152 -18.08 -3.52 8.20
CA ARG A 152 -16.97 -3.88 7.30
C ARG A 152 -15.66 -3.22 7.75
N ALA A 153 -15.71 -1.95 8.13
CA ALA A 153 -14.53 -1.24 8.61
C ALA A 153 -13.96 -1.90 9.88
N ILE A 154 -14.83 -2.28 10.82
CA ILE A 154 -14.42 -2.94 12.07
C ILE A 154 -13.85 -4.33 11.78
N ALA A 155 -14.49 -5.13 10.94
CA ALA A 155 -13.99 -6.48 10.60
C ALA A 155 -12.56 -6.44 10.02
N LEU A 156 -12.31 -5.52 9.08
CA LEU A 156 -10.99 -5.30 8.51
C LEU A 156 -9.99 -4.74 9.54
N GLY A 157 -10.45 -3.83 10.40
CA GLY A 157 -9.66 -3.30 11.51
C GLY A 157 -9.23 -4.40 12.49
N ASP A 158 -10.15 -5.27 12.89
CA ASP A 158 -9.89 -6.40 13.78
C ASP A 158 -8.84 -7.35 13.17
N GLN A 159 -8.95 -7.67 11.87
CA GLN A 159 -7.93 -8.47 11.17
C GLN A 159 -6.55 -7.80 11.18
N ALA A 160 -6.49 -6.48 10.97
CA ALA A 160 -5.23 -5.74 11.03
C ALA A 160 -4.61 -5.76 12.43
N VAL A 161 -5.41 -5.52 13.48
CA VAL A 161 -4.97 -5.56 14.88
C VAL A 161 -4.48 -6.96 15.25
N GLN A 162 -5.24 -8.00 14.93
CA GLN A 162 -4.87 -9.39 15.21
C GLN A 162 -3.53 -9.78 14.58
N THR A 163 -3.32 -9.39 13.32
CA THR A 163 -2.07 -9.67 12.59
C THR A 163 -0.87 -8.96 13.25
N LEU A 164 -1.04 -7.70 13.66
CA LEU A 164 0.04 -6.90 14.25
C LEU A 164 0.39 -7.31 15.68
N THR A 165 -0.58 -7.82 16.45
CA THR A 165 -0.34 -8.34 17.80
C THR A 165 0.22 -9.76 17.78
N GLY A 166 -0.24 -10.61 16.86
CA GLY A 166 0.07 -12.05 16.88
C GLY A 166 1.29 -12.46 16.06
N GLN A 167 1.67 -11.68 15.04
CA GLN A 167 2.64 -12.15 14.04
C GLN A 167 3.75 -11.16 13.69
N VAL A 168 3.47 -9.84 13.64
CA VAL A 168 4.43 -8.85 13.11
C VAL A 168 4.32 -7.46 13.76
N THR A 169 5.42 -6.91 14.29
CA THR A 169 5.41 -5.55 14.87
C THR A 169 5.82 -4.47 13.86
N SER A 170 4.93 -3.52 13.53
CA SER A 170 5.21 -2.47 12.53
C SER A 170 4.68 -1.08 12.90
N ALA A 171 5.59 -0.14 13.18
CA ALA A 171 5.24 1.26 13.48
C ALA A 171 4.41 1.93 12.38
N ARG A 172 4.69 1.63 11.09
CA ARG A 172 3.89 2.16 9.98
C ARG A 172 2.47 1.61 9.99
N CYS A 173 2.29 0.32 10.22
CA CYS A 173 0.94 -0.27 10.26
C CYS A 173 0.16 0.25 11.47
N ILE A 174 0.81 0.35 12.64
CA ILE A 174 0.23 0.94 13.86
C ILE A 174 -0.22 2.37 13.62
N LYS A 175 0.54 3.19 12.87
CA LYS A 175 0.11 4.53 12.45
C LYS A 175 -1.22 4.50 11.69
N HIS A 176 -1.40 3.56 10.76
CA HIS A 176 -2.66 3.46 10.00
C HIS A 176 -3.82 2.91 10.81
N VAL A 177 -3.57 2.02 11.77
CA VAL A 177 -4.58 1.62 12.76
C VAL A 177 -5.00 2.81 13.63
N ARG A 178 -4.06 3.64 14.07
CA ARG A 178 -4.36 4.89 14.79
C ARG A 178 -5.24 5.84 13.97
N ASN A 179 -4.89 6.06 12.69
CA ASN A 179 -5.71 6.87 11.79
C ASN A 179 -7.15 6.33 11.62
N LEU A 180 -7.31 5.00 11.56
CA LEU A 180 -8.63 4.36 11.50
C LEU A 180 -9.42 4.63 12.79
N VAL A 181 -8.81 4.49 13.96
CA VAL A 181 -9.43 4.82 15.26
C VAL A 181 -9.87 6.29 15.30
N ASP A 182 -9.05 7.21 14.80
CA ASP A 182 -9.38 8.63 14.73
C ASP A 182 -10.57 8.89 13.78
N THR A 183 -10.60 8.19 12.63
CA THR A 183 -11.68 8.30 11.65
C THR A 183 -13.01 7.75 12.21
N LEU A 184 -12.95 6.76 13.09
CA LEU A 184 -14.12 6.17 13.76
C LEU A 184 -14.64 7.02 14.95
N ARG A 185 -13.94 8.07 15.36
CA ARG A 185 -14.30 8.92 16.52
C ARG A 185 -15.73 9.48 16.47
N PRO A 186 -16.30 9.91 15.32
CA PRO A 186 -17.70 10.32 15.25
C PRO A 186 -18.67 9.21 15.72
N TYR A 187 -18.32 7.94 15.49
CA TYR A 187 -19.15 6.76 15.76
C TYR A 187 -18.85 6.06 17.09
N ARG A 188 -18.05 6.68 17.97
CA ARG A 188 -17.62 6.12 19.28
C ARG A 188 -18.74 5.61 20.21
N ARG A 189 -19.99 6.03 19.98
CA ARG A 189 -21.16 5.57 20.76
C ARG A 189 -21.67 4.20 20.31
N THR A 190 -21.36 3.80 19.07
CA THR A 190 -21.69 2.47 18.54
C THR A 190 -20.91 1.40 19.31
N PRO A 191 -21.57 0.36 19.88
CA PRO A 191 -20.91 -0.64 20.71
C PRO A 191 -19.74 -1.35 20.02
N ALA A 192 -19.90 -1.73 18.75
CA ALA A 192 -18.86 -2.41 17.99
C ALA A 192 -17.62 -1.50 17.77
N VAL A 193 -17.82 -0.22 17.44
CA VAL A 193 -16.74 0.77 17.31
C VAL A 193 -16.02 0.95 18.64
N ARG A 194 -16.76 1.05 19.75
CA ARG A 194 -16.16 1.20 21.09
C ARG A 194 -15.29 0.00 21.46
N ARG A 195 -15.73 -1.23 21.16
CA ARG A 195 -14.95 -2.46 21.37
C ARG A 195 -13.65 -2.41 20.56
N PHE A 196 -13.76 -2.22 19.25
CA PHE A 196 -12.59 -2.12 18.37
C PHE A 196 -11.59 -1.06 18.84
N CYS A 197 -12.04 0.15 19.17
CA CYS A 197 -11.16 1.21 19.64
C CYS A 197 -10.51 0.90 20.99
N GLN A 198 -11.12 0.06 21.83
CA GLN A 198 -10.49 -0.41 23.07
C GLN A 198 -9.38 -1.43 22.75
N ASP A 199 -9.67 -2.41 21.90
CA ASP A 199 -8.70 -3.45 21.53
C ASP A 199 -7.49 -2.86 20.79
N ALA A 200 -7.72 -1.87 19.92
CA ALA A 200 -6.68 -1.17 19.20
C ALA A 200 -5.77 -0.31 20.11
N ARG A 201 -6.22 0.14 21.29
CA ARG A 201 -5.41 0.99 22.18
C ARG A 201 -4.17 0.27 22.70
N ASP A 202 -4.30 -1.01 23.01
CA ASP A 202 -3.20 -1.81 23.55
C ASP A 202 -2.07 -1.93 22.51
N LEU A 203 -2.44 -2.16 21.25
CA LEU A 203 -1.51 -2.16 20.13
C LEU A 203 -0.88 -0.78 19.88
N ILE A 204 -1.65 0.30 20.01
CA ILE A 204 -1.22 1.67 19.69
C ILE A 204 -0.27 2.27 20.75
N THR A 205 -0.36 1.79 21.99
CA THR A 205 0.39 2.31 23.15
C THR A 205 1.72 1.59 23.37
N THR A 206 1.92 0.45 22.70
CA THR A 206 3.19 -0.31 22.66
C THR A 206 4.21 0.37 21.75
#